data_AF-A0A1C6ETX5-F1
#
_entry.id   AF-A0A1C6ETX5-F1
#
_cell.length_a   1.000
_cell.length_b   1.000
_cell.length_c   1.000
_cell.angle_alpha   90.00
_cell.angle_beta   90.00
_cell.angle_gamma   90.00
#
_symmetry.space_group_name_H-M   'P 1'
#
loop_
_entity.id
_entity.type
_entity.pdbx_description
1 polymer ?
#
loop_
_entity_poly.entity_id
_entity_poly.type
_entity_poly.pdbx_seq_one_letter_code
_entity_poly.pdbx_strand_id
1 'polypeptide(L)'
;MSREKRPAYFRFFLEACDLISILDVESAGRVIQAVSAYFSDNIEPRDLSKNERTVFNRLGRDVDKSFSDYEAAVTYGKQGADKRHGGRKS
;
A
#
# COMPACT_ATOMS: atom_id res chain seq x y z
N MET A 1 5.71 -5.32 -27.76
CA MET A 1 6.47 -5.97 -26.68
C MET A 1 5.52 -6.32 -25.55
N SER A 2 5.35 -7.59 -25.22
CA SER A 2 4.57 -8.03 -24.06
C SER A 2 5.34 -7.67 -22.79
N ARG A 3 4.78 -6.78 -21.95
CA ARG A 3 5.36 -6.46 -20.63
C ARG A 3 5.53 -7.77 -19.84
N GLU A 4 6.74 -8.05 -19.37
CA GLU A 4 7.04 -9.21 -18.52
C GLU A 4 6.07 -9.28 -17.34
N LYS A 5 5.59 -10.49 -17.04
CA LYS A 5 4.74 -10.72 -15.86
C LYS A 5 5.59 -10.59 -14.61
N ARG A 6 5.53 -9.43 -13.95
CA ARG A 6 6.15 -9.18 -12.66
C ARG A 6 5.28 -9.74 -11.51
N PRO A 7 5.89 -10.17 -10.40
CA PRO A 7 5.17 -10.66 -9.21
C PRO A 7 4.13 -9.66 -8.72
N ALA A 8 3.01 -10.15 -8.19
CA ALA A 8 1.87 -9.31 -7.77
C ALA A 8 2.21 -8.26 -6.70
N TYR A 9 3.26 -8.49 -5.92
CA TYR A 9 3.79 -7.53 -4.93
C TYR A 9 4.41 -6.27 -5.54
N PHE A 10 4.60 -6.23 -6.87
CA PHE A 10 5.27 -5.14 -7.59
C PHE A 10 4.34 -4.19 -8.36
N ARG A 11 3.01 -4.32 -8.23
CA ARG A 11 2.07 -3.41 -8.92
C ARG A 11 2.16 -1.97 -8.42
N PHE A 12 2.41 -1.81 -7.11
CA PHE A 12 2.62 -0.51 -6.48
C PHE A 12 3.74 0.28 -7.17
N PHE A 13 4.85 -0.38 -7.49
CA PHE A 13 6.06 0.30 -7.96
C PHE A 13 5.95 0.84 -9.38
N LEU A 14 5.19 0.22 -10.28
CA LEU A 14 5.20 0.62 -11.70
C LEU A 14 4.51 1.98 -11.93
N GLU A 15 3.31 2.19 -11.39
CA GLU A 15 2.65 3.50 -11.47
C GLU A 15 3.30 4.51 -10.53
N ALA A 16 3.84 4.05 -9.40
CA ALA A 16 4.61 4.91 -8.49
C ALA A 16 5.87 5.47 -9.15
N CYS A 17 6.61 4.67 -9.94
CA CYS A 17 7.83 5.12 -10.60
C CYS A 17 7.59 6.32 -11.52
N ASP A 18 6.53 6.30 -12.32
CA ASP A 18 6.23 7.40 -13.24
C ASP A 18 5.92 8.69 -12.46
N LEU A 19 5.18 8.59 -11.36
CA LEU A 19 4.83 9.74 -10.51
C LEU A 19 5.98 10.22 -9.61
N ILE A 20 6.91 9.34 -9.23
CA ILE A 20 8.11 9.73 -8.50
C ILE A 20 9.10 10.39 -9.47
N SER A 21 9.15 9.95 -10.73
CA SER A 21 10.10 10.47 -11.73
C SER A 21 9.88 11.93 -12.12
N ILE A 22 8.69 12.50 -11.86
CA ILE A 22 8.40 13.92 -12.09
C ILE A 22 8.92 14.83 -10.97
N LEU A 23 9.34 14.26 -9.84
CA LEU A 23 9.87 15.01 -8.71
C LEU A 23 11.40 15.15 -8.82
N ASP A 24 11.95 16.21 -8.23
CA ASP A 24 13.40 16.25 -7.96
C ASP A 24 13.79 15.19 -6.92
N VAL A 25 15.09 14.93 -6.80
CA VAL A 25 15.63 13.85 -5.95
C VAL A 25 15.25 14.04 -4.48
N GLU A 26 15.28 15.28 -3.98
CA GLU A 26 14.93 15.55 -2.59
C GLU A 26 13.44 15.30 -2.33
N SER A 27 12.58 15.78 -3.22
CA SER A 27 11.13 15.64 -3.14
C SER A 27 10.71 14.17 -3.29
N ALA A 28 11.33 13.43 -4.21
CA ALA A 28 11.16 11.99 -4.35
C ALA A 28 11.55 11.27 -3.05
N GLY A 29 12.69 11.63 -2.44
CA GLY A 29 13.12 11.08 -1.16
C GLY A 29 12.13 11.33 -0.03
N ARG A 30 11.63 12.58 0.09
CA ARG A 30 10.62 12.96 1.09
C ARG A 30 9.32 12.18 0.93
N VAL A 31 8.83 12.01 -0.30
CA VAL A 31 7.61 11.21 -0.55
C VAL A 31 7.83 9.74 -0.21
N ILE A 32 8.96 9.15 -0.59
CA ILE A 32 9.26 7.74 -0.29
C ILE A 32 9.32 7.51 1.22
N GLN A 33 9.95 8.41 1.98
CA GLN A 33 9.98 8.36 3.44
C GLN A 33 8.58 8.50 4.04
N ALA A 34 7.78 9.45 3.55
CA ALA A 34 6.42 9.68 4.02
C ALA A 34 5.51 8.46 3.81
N VAL A 35 5.56 7.85 2.62
CA VAL A 35 4.80 6.63 2.31
C VAL A 35 5.26 5.46 3.18
N SER A 36 6.56 5.33 3.42
CA SER A 36 7.12 4.28 4.29
C SER A 36 6.65 4.43 5.74
N ALA A 37 6.63 5.65 6.26
CA ALA A 37 6.15 5.95 7.61
C ALA A 37 4.63 5.76 7.73
N TYR A 38 3.87 6.10 6.70
CA TYR A 38 2.43 5.84 6.64
C TYR A 38 2.14 4.33 6.63
N PHE A 39 2.86 3.55 5.82
CA PHE A 39 2.69 2.10 5.77
C PHE A 39 3.13 1.40 7.06
N SER A 40 4.23 1.84 7.69
CA SER A 40 4.79 1.14 8.85
C SER A 40 4.10 1.52 10.16
N ASP A 41 3.88 2.83 10.35
CA ASP A 41 3.50 3.41 11.64
C ASP A 41 2.19 4.21 11.58
N ASN A 42 1.52 4.25 10.42
CA ASN A 42 0.31 5.04 10.17
C ASN A 42 0.51 6.54 10.45
N ILE A 43 1.71 7.05 10.15
CA ILE A 43 2.06 8.46 10.34
C ILE A 43 1.75 9.27 9.08
N GLU A 44 0.80 10.20 9.20
CA GLU A 44 0.45 11.15 8.14
C GLU A 44 1.51 12.27 8.00
N PRO A 45 2.05 12.50 6.80
CA PRO A 45 3.07 13.52 6.58
C PRO A 45 2.44 14.93 6.61
N ARG A 46 3.08 15.87 7.31
CA ARG A 46 2.54 17.23 7.50
C ARG A 46 3.11 18.25 6.52
N ASP A 47 4.40 18.13 6.21
CA ASP A 47 5.15 19.19 5.51
C ASP A 47 5.51 18.81 4.06
N LEU A 48 4.53 18.30 3.31
CA LEU A 48 4.69 18.06 1.87
C LEU A 48 4.23 19.27 1.08
N SER A 49 5.04 19.69 0.11
CA SER A 49 4.63 20.60 -0.96
C SER A 49 3.47 20.02 -1.76
N LYS A 50 2.81 20.85 -2.57
CA LYS A 50 1.63 20.44 -3.35
C LYS A 50 1.91 19.23 -4.28
N ASN A 51 3.08 19.20 -4.92
CA ASN A 51 3.44 18.12 -5.84
C ASN A 51 3.75 16.84 -5.06
N GLU A 52 4.53 16.93 -3.99
CA GLU A 52 4.82 15.80 -3.10
C GLU A 52 3.54 15.23 -2.49
N ARG A 53 2.62 16.08 -2.04
CA ARG A 53 1.31 15.68 -1.51
C ARG A 53 0.49 14.94 -2.55
N THR A 54 0.53 15.38 -3.81
CA THR A 54 -0.21 14.73 -4.90
C THR A 54 0.31 13.32 -5.14
N VAL A 55 1.63 13.15 -5.20
CA VAL A 55 2.27 11.84 -5.35
C VAL A 55 2.00 10.97 -4.13
N PHE A 56 2.19 11.50 -2.91
CA PHE A 56 1.87 10.81 -1.66
C PHE A 56 0.43 10.31 -1.63
N ASN A 57 -0.56 11.16 -1.92
CA ASN A 57 -1.98 10.77 -1.88
C ASN A 57 -2.30 9.63 -2.86
N ARG A 58 -1.62 9.57 -4.01
CA ARG A 58 -1.80 8.48 -4.96
C ARG A 58 -1.24 7.16 -4.41
N LEU A 59 -0.03 7.21 -3.84
CA LEU A 59 0.63 6.07 -3.22
C LEU A 59 -0.09 5.60 -1.94
N GLY A 60 -0.58 6.54 -1.13
CA GLY A 60 -1.34 6.27 0.09
C GLY A 60 -2.59 5.43 -0.18
N ARG A 61 -3.28 5.64 -1.29
CA ARG A 61 -4.46 4.82 -1.67
C ARG A 61 -4.12 3.34 -1.87
N ASP A 62 -2.93 3.03 -2.38
CA ASP A 62 -2.52 1.64 -2.56
C ASP A 62 -2.05 1.02 -1.23
N VAL A 63 -1.50 1.83 -0.33
CA VAL A 63 -1.24 1.45 1.07
C VAL A 63 -2.56 1.10 1.77
N ASP A 64 -3.57 1.99 1.69
CA ASP A 64 -4.90 1.76 2.25
C ASP A 64 -5.54 0.47 1.70
N LYS A 65 -5.43 0.27 0.38
CA LYS A 65 -5.91 -0.95 -0.27
C LYS A 65 -5.19 -2.18 0.28
N SER A 66 -3.89 -2.11 0.51
CA SER A 66 -3.11 -3.23 1.05
C SER A 66 -3.56 -3.62 2.46
N PHE A 67 -3.85 -2.63 3.32
CA PHE A 67 -4.44 -2.88 4.64
C PHE A 67 -5.84 -3.50 4.53
N SER A 68 -6.70 -2.97 3.66
CA SER A 68 -8.04 -3.51 3.44
C SER A 68 -8.02 -4.96 2.92
N ASP A 69 -7.14 -5.26 1.96
CA ASP A 69 -6.96 -6.62 1.43
C ASP A 69 -6.48 -7.59 2.54
N TYR A 70 -5.57 -7.14 3.42
CA TYR A 70 -5.11 -7.93 4.56
C TYR A 70 -6.23 -8.20 5.57
N GLU A 71 -6.99 -7.18 5.96
CA GLU A 71 -8.13 -7.34 6.88
C GLU A 71 -9.18 -8.30 6.32
N ALA A 72 -9.48 -8.21 5.03
CA ALA A 72 -10.38 -9.13 4.34
C ALA A 72 -9.83 -10.56 4.41
N ALA A 73 -8.55 -10.77 4.10
CA ALA A 73 -7.92 -12.09 4.16
C ALA A 73 -7.96 -12.69 5.58
N VAL A 74 -7.67 -11.90 6.61
CA VAL A 74 -7.76 -12.33 8.02
C VAL A 74 -9.19 -12.69 8.39
N THR A 75 -10.17 -11.88 7.98
CA THR A 75 -11.59 -12.11 8.25
C THR A 75 -12.08 -13.40 7.59
N TYR A 76 -11.76 -13.61 6.31
CA TYR A 76 -12.08 -14.85 5.61
C TYR A 76 -11.38 -16.06 6.23
N GLY A 77 -10.14 -15.90 6.70
CA GLY A 77 -9.41 -16.93 7.45
C GLY A 77 -10.12 -17.34 8.73
N LYS A 78 -10.54 -16.37 9.55
CA LYS A 78 -11.31 -16.59 10.79
C LYS A 78 -12.64 -17.30 10.50
N GLN A 79 -13.42 -16.78 9.54
CA GLN A 79 -14.68 -17.42 9.14
C GLN A 79 -14.48 -18.86 8.63
N GLY A 80 -13.39 -19.11 7.90
CA GLY A 80 -13.03 -20.46 7.46
C GLY A 80 -12.67 -21.38 8.63
N ALA A 81 -11.93 -20.88 9.62
CA ALA A 81 -11.60 -21.64 10.83
C ALA A 81 -12.85 -21.94 11.67
N ASP A 82 -13.74 -20.98 11.86
CA ASP A 82 -15.01 -21.16 12.58
C ASP A 82 -15.90 -22.20 11.90
N LYS A 83 -16.01 -22.19 10.56
CA LYS A 83 -16.73 -23.22 9.81
C LYS A 83 -16.13 -24.62 9.96
N ARG A 84 -14.79 -24.73 10.08
CA ARG A 84 -14.07 -26.00 10.19
C ARG A 84 -14.00 -26.55 11.61
N HIS A 85 -13.98 -25.69 12.62
CA HIS A 85 -13.69 -26.06 14.01
C HIS A 85 -14.76 -25.62 15.01
N GLY A 86 -15.60 -24.63 14.68
CA GLY A 86 -16.70 -24.15 15.52
C GLY A 86 -17.90 -25.09 15.58
N GLY A 87 -18.00 -26.10 14.70
CA GLY A 87 -19.02 -27.15 14.75
C GLY A 87 -18.73 -28.27 15.77
N ARG A 88 -17.71 -28.14 16.62
CA ARG A 88 -17.34 -29.18 17.58
C ARG A 88 -17.17 -28.60 18.98
N LYS A 89 -18.27 -28.13 19.59
CA LYS A 89 -18.45 -28.13 21.05
C LYS A 89 -19.92 -27.91 21.42
N SER A 90 -20.43 -28.93 22.13
CA SER A 90 -21.71 -29.12 22.84
C SER A 90 -22.98 -29.30 22.01
#